data_AF-A0A359CK17-F1
#
_entry.id   AF-A0A359CK17-F1
#
_cell.length_a   1.000
_cell.length_b   1.000
_cell.length_c   1.000
_cell.angle_alpha   90.00
_cell.angle_beta   90.00
_cell.angle_gamma   90.00
#
_symmetry.space_group_name_H-M   'P 1'
#
loop_
_entity.id
_entity.type
_entity.pdbx_description
1 polymer ?
#
loop_
_entity_poly.entity_id
_entity_poly.type
_entity_poly.pdbx_seq_one_letter_code
_entity_poly.pdbx_strand_id
1 'polypeptide(L)'
;MKKISILLLTALLYVEAYSQQLAKGYVFDDANRNGKKERRERGIAGVPVSNGLDVVVTDNNGFYSLPVDNDNTLFVIKPSGYKLNVNEDFIPQFYYHYKPVGAPDNFQYSGVAPTGKLPKSIDFALYKYEEPADYTAL
;
A
#
# COMPACT_ATOMS: atom_id res chain seq x y z
N MET A 1 8.56 52.20 0.09
CA MET A 1 8.19 51.34 -1.06
C MET A 1 9.11 50.13 -1.22
N LYS A 2 10.46 50.29 -1.31
CA LYS A 2 11.40 49.14 -1.42
C LYS A 2 11.31 48.11 -0.27
N LYS A 3 11.10 48.56 0.97
CA LYS A 3 10.95 47.68 2.15
C LYS A 3 9.64 46.86 2.17
N ILE A 4 8.58 47.37 1.55
CA ILE A 4 7.28 46.68 1.43
C ILE A 4 7.34 45.63 0.30
N SER A 5 8.04 45.93 -0.80
CA SER A 5 8.29 44.94 -1.86
C SER A 5 9.17 43.77 -1.40
N ILE A 6 10.14 44.00 -0.50
CA ILE A 6 10.98 42.93 0.05
C ILE A 6 10.16 42.00 0.97
N LEU A 7 9.24 42.55 1.77
CA LEU A 7 8.39 41.77 2.68
C LEU A 7 7.38 40.87 1.91
N LEU A 8 6.86 41.36 0.79
CA LEU A 8 5.97 40.59 -0.09
C LEU A 8 6.71 39.48 -0.86
N LEU A 9 7.98 39.72 -1.22
CA LEU A 9 8.81 38.73 -1.90
C LEU A 9 9.26 37.60 -0.95
N THR A 10 9.47 37.90 0.33
CA THR A 10 9.75 36.88 1.35
C THR A 10 8.53 36.03 1.70
N ALA A 11 7.33 36.60 1.72
CA ALA A 11 6.10 35.85 1.97
C ALA A 11 5.75 34.86 0.83
N LEU A 12 6.15 35.17 -0.41
CA LEU A 12 5.99 34.27 -1.56
C LEU A 12 6.96 33.07 -1.55
N LEU A 13 8.02 33.09 -0.74
CA LEU A 13 9.03 32.02 -0.66
C LEU A 13 8.71 30.96 0.42
N TYR A 14 7.65 31.12 1.20
CA TYR A 14 7.20 30.14 2.21
C TYR A 14 6.05 29.26 1.70
N VAL A 15 6.08 28.86 0.42
CA VAL A 15 5.24 27.77 -0.03
C VAL A 15 5.95 26.48 0.38
N GLU A 16 5.64 25.98 1.58
CA GLU A 16 5.98 24.61 1.99
C GLU A 16 5.29 23.67 0.99
N ALA A 17 6.03 23.20 -0.01
CA ALA A 17 5.57 22.17 -0.91
C ALA A 17 5.45 20.87 -0.10
N TYR A 18 4.25 20.55 0.37
CA TYR A 18 3.94 19.24 0.93
C TYR A 18 4.06 18.20 -0.17
N SER A 19 5.25 17.59 -0.30
CA SER A 19 5.42 16.41 -1.12
C SER A 19 4.71 15.26 -0.44
N GLN A 20 3.58 14.83 -0.98
CA GLN A 20 2.92 13.62 -0.52
C GLN A 20 3.86 12.43 -0.70
N GLN A 21 3.98 11.59 0.32
CA GLN A 21 4.85 10.43 0.23
C GLN A 21 4.20 9.39 -0.67
N LEU A 22 4.98 8.69 -1.49
CA LEU A 22 4.47 7.65 -2.37
C LEU A 22 4.86 6.28 -1.84
N ALA A 23 3.86 5.48 -1.50
CA ALA A 23 4.02 4.04 -1.36
C ALA A 23 4.08 3.41 -2.75
N LYS A 24 4.93 2.40 -2.88
CA LYS A 24 5.13 1.70 -4.13
C LYS A 24 5.42 0.24 -3.87
N GLY A 25 5.16 -0.59 -4.87
CA GLY A 25 5.54 -1.98 -4.84
C GLY A 25 4.88 -2.75 -5.96
N TYR A 26 4.75 -4.06 -5.77
CA TYR A 26 4.30 -4.97 -6.81
C TYR A 26 3.16 -5.85 -6.34
N VAL A 27 2.18 -6.06 -7.21
CA VAL A 27 1.31 -7.24 -7.14
C VAL A 27 1.91 -8.32 -8.03
N PHE A 28 2.11 -9.53 -7.51
CA PHE A 28 2.86 -10.57 -8.22
C PHE A 28 2.32 -11.98 -8.03
N ASP A 29 2.63 -12.85 -9.00
CA ASP A 29 2.34 -14.28 -9.03
C ASP A 29 3.38 -15.02 -8.17
N ASP A 30 3.05 -15.21 -6.89
CA ASP A 30 3.84 -15.90 -5.87
C ASP A 30 3.75 -17.42 -6.07
N ALA A 31 4.51 -17.89 -7.05
CA ALA A 31 4.48 -19.28 -7.49
C ALA A 31 5.01 -20.25 -6.41
N ASN A 32 5.89 -19.78 -5.52
CA ASN A 32 6.48 -20.60 -4.46
C ASN A 32 5.75 -20.45 -3.10
N ARG A 33 4.80 -19.51 -3.00
CA ARG A 33 3.94 -19.23 -1.83
C ARG A 33 4.72 -18.78 -0.60
N ASN A 34 5.80 -18.03 -0.77
CA ASN A 34 6.61 -17.53 0.34
C ASN A 34 6.28 -16.07 0.74
N GLY A 35 5.38 -15.41 0.01
CA GLY A 35 4.94 -14.04 0.27
C GLY A 35 5.97 -12.95 -0.05
N LYS A 36 7.12 -13.29 -0.63
CA LYS A 36 8.22 -12.37 -0.89
C LYS A 36 8.50 -12.28 -2.38
N LYS A 37 8.43 -11.07 -2.94
CA LYS A 37 8.72 -10.84 -4.35
C LYS A 37 10.15 -11.27 -4.71
N GLU A 38 10.25 -12.27 -5.56
CA GLU A 38 11.52 -12.72 -6.14
C GLU A 38 11.67 -12.27 -7.59
N ARG A 39 12.92 -12.18 -8.07
CA ARG A 39 13.23 -11.69 -9.43
C ARG A 39 12.55 -12.50 -10.53
N ARG A 40 12.33 -13.80 -10.31
CA ARG A 40 11.74 -14.71 -11.31
C ARG A 40 10.22 -14.68 -11.31
N GLU A 41 9.60 -14.14 -10.27
CA GLU A 41 8.15 -14.06 -10.17
C GLU A 41 7.63 -12.92 -11.00
N ARG A 42 6.54 -13.19 -11.72
CA ARG A 42 5.95 -12.23 -12.65
C ARG A 42 5.04 -11.30 -11.88
N GLY A 43 5.06 -10.02 -12.23
CA GLY A 43 4.03 -9.10 -11.79
C GLY A 43 2.68 -9.43 -12.42
N ILE A 44 1.60 -8.99 -11.77
CA ILE A 44 0.23 -9.14 -12.25
C ILE A 44 -0.27 -7.75 -12.62
N ALA A 45 -0.50 -7.54 -13.91
CA ALA A 45 -0.99 -6.28 -14.45
C ALA A 45 -2.49 -6.11 -14.23
N GLY A 46 -2.96 -4.86 -14.21
CA GLY A 46 -4.40 -4.57 -14.15
C GLY A 46 -5.04 -4.78 -12.77
N VAL A 47 -4.25 -4.97 -11.71
CA VAL A 47 -4.76 -5.21 -10.36
C VAL A 47 -4.95 -3.87 -9.62
N PRO A 48 -6.15 -3.58 -9.09
CA PRO A 48 -6.36 -2.38 -8.32
C PRO A 48 -5.73 -2.46 -6.91
N VAL A 49 -5.11 -1.37 -6.47
CA VAL A 49 -4.53 -1.17 -5.14
C VAL A 49 -5.04 0.15 -4.57
N SER A 50 -5.44 0.17 -3.30
CA SER A 50 -6.06 1.33 -2.66
C SER A 50 -5.45 1.65 -1.30
N ASN A 51 -5.57 2.92 -0.88
CA ASN A 51 -5.22 3.43 0.46
C ASN A 51 -6.50 3.78 1.27
N GLY A 52 -7.69 3.45 0.74
CA GLY A 52 -8.99 3.83 1.29
C GLY A 52 -9.57 5.14 0.75
N LEU A 53 -8.80 5.93 0.00
CA LEU A 53 -9.24 7.17 -0.65
C LEU A 53 -9.06 7.11 -2.18
N ASP A 54 -7.86 6.75 -2.61
CA ASP A 54 -7.44 6.61 -3.98
C ASP A 54 -7.40 5.13 -4.40
N VAL A 55 -7.54 4.88 -5.70
CA VAL A 55 -7.33 3.57 -6.31
C VAL A 55 -6.42 3.73 -7.52
N VAL A 56 -5.33 2.97 -7.57
CA VAL A 56 -4.45 2.87 -8.73
C VAL A 56 -4.44 1.45 -9.26
N VAL A 57 -4.06 1.28 -10.52
CA VAL A 57 -4.02 -0.02 -11.19
C VAL A 57 -2.57 -0.36 -11.51
N THR A 58 -2.17 -1.61 -11.27
CA THR A 58 -0.81 -2.05 -11.58
C THR A 58 -0.51 -2.00 -13.08
N ASP A 59 0.73 -1.64 -13.40
CA ASP A 59 1.23 -1.62 -14.78
C ASP A 59 1.50 -3.04 -15.32
N ASN A 60 2.03 -3.14 -16.54
CA ASN A 60 2.36 -4.42 -17.19
C ASN A 60 3.38 -5.27 -16.42
N ASN A 61 4.17 -4.67 -15.53
CA ASN A 61 5.13 -5.35 -14.66
C ASN A 61 4.57 -5.63 -13.27
N GLY A 62 3.27 -5.38 -13.03
CA GLY A 62 2.63 -5.49 -11.73
C GLY A 62 2.97 -4.38 -10.74
N PHE A 63 3.67 -3.33 -11.19
CA PHE A 63 4.09 -2.23 -10.33
C PHE A 63 2.95 -1.24 -10.08
N TYR A 64 2.87 -0.70 -8.86
CA TYR A 64 1.99 0.41 -8.52
C TYR A 64 2.73 1.49 -7.72
N SER A 65 2.17 2.70 -7.76
CA SER A 65 2.57 3.82 -6.89
C SER A 65 1.32 4.55 -6.43
N LEU A 66 1.21 4.82 -5.14
CA LEU A 66 0.02 5.37 -4.50
C LEU A 66 0.40 6.42 -3.45
N PRO A 67 -0.28 7.57 -3.40
CA PRO A 67 -0.07 8.53 -2.32
C PRO A 67 -0.38 7.92 -0.96
N VAL A 68 0.45 8.26 0.02
CA VAL A 68 0.26 7.89 1.42
C VAL A 68 0.64 9.03 2.34
N ASP A 69 -0.16 9.16 3.38
CA ASP A 69 0.04 9.96 4.57
C ASP A 69 0.28 9.03 5.76
N ASN A 70 0.59 9.63 6.91
CA ASN A 70 0.61 8.88 8.16
C ASN A 70 -0.77 8.27 8.39
N ASP A 71 -0.80 7.05 8.90
CA ASP A 71 -2.01 6.33 9.28
C ASP A 71 -2.85 5.69 8.17
N ASN A 72 -2.33 5.56 6.95
CA ASN A 72 -3.00 4.81 5.90
C ASN A 72 -2.91 3.29 6.07
N THR A 73 -3.89 2.59 5.49
CA THR A 73 -3.82 1.15 5.23
C THR A 73 -3.91 0.93 3.74
N LEU A 74 -2.89 0.30 3.18
CA LEU A 74 -2.84 -0.04 1.76
C LEU A 74 -3.36 -1.46 1.60
N PHE A 75 -4.14 -1.72 0.55
CA PHE A 75 -4.66 -3.05 0.29
C PHE A 75 -4.84 -3.33 -1.19
N VAL A 76 -4.66 -4.59 -1.57
CA VAL A 76 -4.89 -5.09 -2.93
C VAL A 76 -6.33 -5.57 -3.09
N ILE A 77 -6.94 -5.24 -4.22
CA ILE A 77 -8.25 -5.78 -4.61
C ILE A 77 -8.00 -7.04 -5.43
N LYS A 78 -8.20 -8.19 -4.77
CA LYS A 78 -7.94 -9.52 -5.35
C LYS A 78 -8.69 -9.71 -6.67
N PRO A 79 -8.01 -9.98 -7.80
CA PRO A 79 -8.66 -10.34 -9.05
C PRO A 79 -9.24 -11.77 -9.02
N SER A 80 -10.13 -12.07 -9.96
CA SER A 80 -10.62 -13.44 -10.18
C SER A 80 -9.49 -14.37 -10.65
N GLY A 81 -9.59 -15.66 -10.33
CA GLY A 81 -8.58 -16.68 -10.66
C GLY A 81 -7.31 -16.63 -9.80
N TYR A 82 -7.33 -15.84 -8.72
CA TYR A 82 -6.23 -15.71 -7.77
C TYR A 82 -6.70 -15.88 -6.33
N LYS A 83 -5.78 -16.33 -5.48
CA LYS A 83 -5.91 -16.40 -4.03
C LYS A 83 -4.76 -15.64 -3.35
N LEU A 84 -5.00 -15.28 -2.09
CA LEU A 84 -4.04 -14.65 -1.21
C LEU A 84 -3.34 -15.71 -0.36
N ASN A 85 -2.10 -15.42 0.03
CA ASN A 85 -1.48 -16.14 1.14
C ASN A 85 -2.18 -15.81 2.45
N VAL A 86 -2.12 -16.75 3.39
CA VAL A 86 -2.57 -16.55 4.77
C VAL A 86 -1.39 -16.73 5.71
N ASN A 87 -1.42 -16.07 6.87
CA ASN A 87 -0.45 -16.31 7.93
C ASN A 87 -0.81 -17.58 8.73
N GLU A 88 -0.06 -17.85 9.80
CA GLU A 88 -0.24 -18.99 10.69
C GLU A 88 -1.63 -19.03 11.36
N ASP A 89 -2.27 -17.86 11.51
CA ASP A 89 -3.62 -17.69 12.07
C ASP A 89 -4.72 -17.71 10.99
N PHE A 90 -4.40 -18.10 9.75
CA PHE A 90 -5.29 -18.08 8.59
C PHE A 90 -5.81 -16.68 8.19
N ILE A 91 -5.12 -15.61 8.60
CA ILE A 91 -5.46 -14.24 8.21
C ILE A 91 -4.90 -13.97 6.80
N PRO A 92 -5.75 -13.56 5.83
CA PRO A 92 -5.29 -13.23 4.48
C PRO A 92 -4.36 -12.01 4.47
N GLN A 93 -3.25 -12.12 3.73
CA GLN A 93 -2.20 -11.09 3.67
C GLN A 93 -2.43 -10.11 2.50
N PHE A 94 -3.53 -9.38 2.52
CA PHE A 94 -3.95 -8.46 1.44
C PHE A 94 -3.75 -6.97 1.74
N TYR A 95 -3.23 -6.64 2.92
CA TYR A 95 -3.07 -5.26 3.35
C TYR A 95 -1.75 -5.00 4.08
N TYR A 96 -1.37 -3.73 4.16
CA TYR A 96 -0.26 -3.22 4.94
C TYR A 96 -0.69 -1.94 5.65
N HIS A 97 -0.53 -1.89 6.98
CA HIS A 97 -0.70 -0.67 7.73
C HIS A 97 0.56 0.19 7.63
N TYR A 98 0.41 1.44 7.23
CA TYR A 98 1.44 2.45 7.32
C TYR A 98 1.11 3.42 8.46
N LYS A 99 1.61 3.09 9.66
CA LYS A 99 1.42 3.84 10.91
C LYS A 99 2.77 4.11 11.56
N PRO A 100 3.55 5.12 11.09
CA PRO A 100 4.94 5.31 11.53
C PRO A 100 5.12 5.44 13.04
N VAL A 101 4.16 6.07 13.71
CA VAL A 101 4.16 6.31 15.16
C VAL A 101 3.25 5.35 15.93
N GLY A 102 2.55 4.44 15.23
CA GLY A 102 1.58 3.52 15.82
C GLY A 102 0.30 4.21 16.28
N ALA A 103 -0.57 3.45 16.95
CA ALA A 103 -1.74 3.97 17.63
C ALA A 103 -1.36 4.69 18.94
N PRO A 104 -2.21 5.60 19.46
CA PRO A 104 -2.05 6.18 20.78
C PRO A 104 -1.83 5.11 21.87
N ASP A 105 -0.98 5.44 22.83
CA ASP A 105 -0.58 4.56 23.94
C ASP A 105 -1.59 4.54 25.11
N ASN A 106 -2.56 5.45 25.09
CA ASN A 106 -3.57 5.64 26.15
C ASN A 106 -4.84 4.80 25.96
N PHE A 107 -4.85 3.82 25.05
CA PHE A 107 -6.00 2.95 24.84
C PHE A 107 -6.06 1.82 25.87
N GLN A 108 -7.28 1.42 26.23
CA GLN A 108 -7.51 0.28 27.14
C GLN A 108 -6.96 -1.04 26.55
N TYR A 109 -6.99 -1.17 25.22
CA TYR A 109 -6.43 -2.31 24.48
C TYR A 109 -5.39 -1.81 23.49
N SER A 110 -4.29 -2.55 23.37
CA SER A 110 -3.20 -2.20 22.45
C SER A 110 -3.70 -2.06 21.01
N GLY A 111 -3.38 -0.90 20.41
CA GLY A 111 -3.62 -0.67 18.99
C GLY A 111 -2.48 -1.20 18.11
N VAL A 112 -2.42 -0.70 16.87
CA VAL A 112 -1.37 -1.06 15.91
C VAL A 112 -0.02 -0.51 16.41
N ALA A 113 0.97 -1.39 16.54
CA ALA A 113 2.33 -1.00 16.89
C ALA A 113 2.95 -0.08 15.81
N PRO A 114 3.93 0.76 16.16
CA PRO A 114 4.62 1.61 15.19
C PRO A 114 5.23 0.79 14.04
N THR A 115 4.88 1.12 12.81
CA THR A 115 5.39 0.43 11.61
C THR A 115 6.71 1.05 11.11
N GLY A 116 7.13 2.18 11.68
CA GLY A 116 8.35 2.88 11.34
C GLY A 116 8.27 3.63 10.00
N LYS A 117 9.44 3.87 9.40
CA LYS A 117 9.54 4.55 8.09
C LYS A 117 8.87 3.73 7.01
N LEU A 118 8.37 4.40 5.97
CA LEU A 118 7.79 3.72 4.82
C LEU A 118 8.82 2.78 4.18
N PRO A 119 8.49 1.49 3.99
CA PRO A 119 9.41 0.54 3.38
C PRO A 119 9.67 0.89 1.91
N LYS A 120 10.76 0.35 1.36
CA LYS A 120 11.14 0.58 -0.04
C LYS A 120 10.11 0.02 -1.04
N SER A 121 9.43 -1.06 -0.65
CA SER A 121 8.39 -1.74 -1.42
C SER A 121 7.34 -2.29 -0.46
N ILE A 122 6.08 -2.20 -0.83
CA ILE A 122 4.95 -2.89 -0.22
C ILE A 122 4.40 -3.81 -1.31
N ASP A 123 4.65 -5.10 -1.19
CA ASP A 123 4.31 -6.06 -2.23
C ASP A 123 3.15 -6.95 -1.79
N PHE A 124 2.25 -7.25 -2.74
CA PHE A 124 1.09 -8.11 -2.50
C PHE A 124 1.24 -9.41 -3.31
N ALA A 125 1.44 -10.49 -2.58
CA ALA A 125 1.57 -11.84 -3.13
C ALA A 125 0.19 -12.44 -3.43
N LEU A 126 -0.01 -12.84 -4.68
CA LEU A 126 -1.17 -13.62 -5.11
C LEU A 126 -0.68 -14.89 -5.78
N TYR A 127 -1.42 -15.99 -5.67
CA TYR A 127 -1.14 -17.20 -6.46
C TYR A 127 -2.35 -17.60 -7.26
N LYS A 128 -2.12 -18.14 -8.46
CA LYS A 128 -3.19 -18.63 -9.31
C LYS A 128 -3.97 -19.76 -8.63
N TYR A 129 -5.27 -19.70 -8.77
CA TYR A 129 -6.19 -20.71 -8.29
C TYR A 129 -7.32 -20.88 -9.29
N GLU A 130 -7.71 -22.13 -9.53
CA GLU A 130 -8.91 -22.44 -10.32
C GLU A 130 -10.13 -22.08 -9.49
N GLU A 131 -10.61 -20.84 -9.68
CA GLU A 131 -11.76 -20.30 -8.97
C GLU A 131 -13.04 -20.92 -9.54
N PRO A 132 -13.82 -21.66 -8.74
CA PRO A 132 -15.05 -22.29 -9.23
C PRO A 132 -16.06 -21.21 -9.63
N ALA A 133 -16.76 -21.44 -10.75
CA ALA A 133 -17.80 -20.52 -11.22
C ALA A 133 -19.00 -20.48 -10.27
N ASP A 134 -19.31 -21.62 -9.65
CA ASP A 134 -20.35 -21.76 -8.65
C ASP A 134 -19.73 -21.76 -7.26
N TYR A 135 -20.12 -20.81 -6.42
CA TYR A 135 -19.67 -20.69 -5.03
C TYR A 135 -20.85 -20.87 -4.07
N THR A 136 -20.68 -21.70 -3.05
CA THR A 136 -21.58 -21.83 -1.90
C THR A 136 -20.81 -21.54 -0.61
N ALA A 137 -21.42 -20.77 0.30
CA ALA A 137 -20.93 -20.57 1.66
C ALA A 137 -21.51 -21.60 2.66
N LEU A 138 -22.37 -22.49 2.17
CA LEU A 138 -23.11 -23.52 2.91
C LEU A 138 -22.57 -24.91 2.58
#